data_AF-A0A2D4T972-F1
#
_entry.id   AF-A0A2D4T972-F1
#
_cell.length_a   1.000
_cell.length_b   1.000
_cell.length_c   1.000
_cell.angle_alpha   90.00
_cell.angle_beta   90.00
_cell.angle_gamma   90.00
#
_symmetry.space_group_name_H-M   'P 1'
#
loop_
_entity.id
_entity.type
_entity.pdbx_description
1 polymer ?
#
loop_
_entity_poly.entity_id
_entity_poly.type
_entity_poly.pdbx_seq_one_letter_code
_entity_poly.pdbx_strand_id
1 'polypeptide(L)'
;MKQPQQQKGFTLIELMIVIAIIGILAAVALPAYSTYTQKAKFSEVVVATNSVKSAIEVCYQTEGVLTACDQTDSGAVNTAATSADNGQYVQSVLVTADTGVITATGEADFDDGSSETTYILTPTGADGTLTWAITGTCVAAGLCDD
;
A
#
# COMPACT_ATOMS: atom_id res chain seq x y z
N MET A 1 -63.79 -26.28 4.11
CA MET A 1 -63.63 -24.84 3.77
C MET A 1 -62.19 -24.45 4.08
N LYS A 2 -61.39 -24.08 3.06
CA LYS A 2 -60.03 -23.56 3.29
C LYS A 2 -60.16 -22.07 3.65
N GLN A 3 -59.76 -21.69 4.85
CA GLN A 3 -59.72 -20.28 5.25
C GLN A 3 -58.63 -19.55 4.44
N PRO A 4 -58.91 -18.39 3.85
CA PRO A 4 -57.90 -17.60 3.17
C PRO A 4 -56.88 -17.11 4.19
N GLN A 5 -55.62 -17.49 4.00
CA GLN A 5 -54.50 -17.00 4.80
C GLN A 5 -54.36 -15.49 4.55
N GLN A 6 -54.62 -14.67 5.56
CA GLN A 6 -54.40 -13.23 5.45
C GLN A 6 -52.91 -12.97 5.23
N GLN A 7 -52.56 -12.41 4.08
CA GLN A 7 -51.20 -11.95 3.83
C GLN A 7 -50.94 -10.74 4.72
N LYS A 8 -50.15 -10.94 5.77
CA LYS A 8 -49.60 -9.85 6.59
C LYS A 8 -48.51 -9.17 5.77
N GLY A 9 -48.81 -7.99 5.23
CA GLY A 9 -47.82 -7.13 4.59
C GLY A 9 -46.93 -6.43 5.63
N PHE A 10 -45.73 -6.04 5.22
CA PHE A 10 -44.84 -5.18 6.00
C PHE A 10 -45.44 -3.79 6.18
N THR A 11 -45.27 -3.18 7.36
CA THR A 11 -45.68 -1.79 7.60
C THR A 11 -44.62 -0.81 7.09
N LEU A 12 -45.06 0.38 6.66
CA LEU A 12 -44.14 1.46 6.27
C LEU A 12 -43.24 1.88 7.44
N ILE A 13 -43.74 1.78 8.67
CA ILE A 13 -42.99 2.08 9.89
C ILE A 13 -41.85 1.07 10.07
N GLU A 14 -42.11 -0.23 9.88
CA GLU A 14 -41.05 -1.24 9.93
C GLU A 14 -39.97 -0.98 8.88
N LEU A 15 -40.37 -0.63 7.66
CA LEU A 15 -39.41 -0.31 6.60
C LEU A 15 -38.56 0.92 6.93
N MET A 16 -39.16 1.97 7.50
CA MET A 16 -38.44 3.18 7.92
C MET A 16 -37.45 2.91 9.05
N ILE A 17 -37.79 2.07 10.02
CA ILE A 17 -36.86 1.70 11.10
C ILE A 17 -35.66 0.92 10.54
N VAL A 18 -35.89 0.00 9.59
CA VAL A 18 -34.80 -0.76 8.95
C VAL A 18 -33.85 0.17 8.21
N ILE A 19 -34.38 1.13 7.43
CA ILE A 19 -33.56 2.10 6.71
C ILE A 19 -32.75 2.98 7.68
N ALA A 20 -33.36 3.40 8.79
CA ALA A 20 -32.67 4.20 9.82
C ALA A 20 -31.49 3.42 10.43
N ILE A 21 -31.68 2.13 10.75
CA ILE A 21 -30.59 1.28 11.28
C ILE A 21 -29.49 1.09 10.24
N ILE A 22 -29.85 0.79 8.98
CA ILE A 22 -28.87 0.65 7.88
C ILE A 22 -28.09 1.95 7.70
N GLY A 23 -28.74 3.11 7.78
CA GLY A 23 -28.09 4.42 7.68
C GLY A 23 -27.02 4.64 8.75
N ILE A 24 -27.31 4.30 10.00
CA ILE A 24 -26.34 4.40 11.11
C ILE A 24 -25.16 3.46 10.88
N LEU A 25 -25.43 2.20 10.51
CA LEU A 25 -24.38 1.22 10.26
C LEU A 25 -23.49 1.63 9.09
N ALA A 26 -24.08 2.13 7.99
CA ALA A 26 -23.34 2.60 6.82
C ALA A 26 -22.44 3.79 7.13
N ALA A 27 -22.89 4.74 7.95
CA ALA A 27 -22.10 5.90 8.33
C ALA A 27 -20.80 5.53 9.08
N VAL A 28 -20.81 4.45 9.87
CA VAL A 28 -19.62 3.96 10.58
C VAL A 28 -18.79 3.01 9.71
N ALA A 29 -19.44 2.18 8.89
CA ALA A 29 -18.76 1.14 8.12
C ALA A 29 -18.06 1.68 6.86
N LEU A 30 -18.63 2.69 6.18
CA LEU A 30 -18.08 3.20 4.91
C LEU A 30 -16.68 3.81 5.06
N PRO A 31 -16.39 4.67 6.05
CA PRO A 31 -15.05 5.24 6.21
C PRO A 31 -14.00 4.15 6.46
N ALA A 32 -14.30 3.18 7.33
CA ALA A 32 -13.39 2.08 7.63
C ALA A 32 -13.14 1.21 6.39
N TYR A 33 -14.19 0.87 5.64
CA TYR A 33 -14.07 0.07 4.42
C TYR A 33 -13.20 0.74 3.37
N SER A 34 -13.32 2.06 3.16
CA SER A 34 -12.45 2.78 2.23
C SER A 34 -10.97 2.62 2.62
N THR A 35 -10.60 2.91 3.87
CA THR A 35 -9.21 2.75 4.33
C THR A 35 -8.69 1.31 4.20
N TYR A 36 -9.51 0.30 4.46
CA TYR A 36 -9.11 -1.10 4.25
C TYR A 36 -8.83 -1.41 2.78
N THR A 37 -9.69 -0.93 1.87
CA THR A 37 -9.45 -1.12 0.43
C THR A 37 -8.20 -0.38 -0.03
N GLN A 38 -7.94 0.81 0.50
CA GLN A 38 -6.72 1.56 0.21
C GLN A 38 -5.47 0.85 0.72
N LYS A 39 -5.46 0.33 1.95
CA LYS A 39 -4.34 -0.46 2.50
C LYS A 39 -4.10 -1.73 1.67
N ALA A 40 -5.18 -2.38 1.21
CA ALA A 40 -5.07 -3.54 0.32
C ALA A 40 -4.44 -3.19 -1.03
N LYS A 41 -4.86 -2.09 -1.68
CA LYS A 41 -4.22 -1.60 -2.92
C LYS A 41 -2.76 -1.21 -2.69
N PHE A 42 -2.47 -0.48 -1.60
CA PHE A 42 -1.13 -0.01 -1.26
C PHE A 42 -0.16 -1.16 -0.93
N SER A 43 -0.68 -2.33 -0.54
CA SER A 43 0.16 -3.51 -0.34
C SER A 43 0.93 -3.92 -1.61
N GLU A 44 0.42 -3.60 -2.80
CA GLU A 44 1.13 -3.81 -4.06
C GLU A 44 2.39 -2.95 -4.15
N VAL A 45 2.30 -1.67 -3.76
CA VAL A 45 3.44 -0.73 -3.69
C VAL A 45 4.51 -1.23 -2.73
N VAL A 46 4.09 -1.72 -1.56
CA VAL A 46 5.02 -2.29 -0.58
C VAL A 46 5.72 -3.52 -1.16
N VAL A 47 4.96 -4.44 -1.77
CA VAL A 47 5.51 -5.68 -2.35
C VAL A 47 6.44 -5.40 -3.52
N ALA A 48 6.16 -4.38 -4.33
CA ALA A 48 7.01 -3.98 -5.44
C ALA A 48 8.46 -3.71 -4.99
N THR A 49 8.64 -3.11 -3.81
CA THR A 49 9.98 -2.81 -3.28
C THR A 49 10.83 -4.02 -2.90
N ASN A 50 10.23 -5.20 -2.68
CA ASN A 50 10.93 -6.39 -2.17
C ASN A 50 12.07 -6.85 -3.09
N SER A 51 11.85 -6.77 -4.40
CA SER A 51 12.85 -7.17 -5.39
C SER A 51 14.06 -6.23 -5.37
N VAL A 52 13.81 -4.93 -5.28
CA VAL A 52 14.84 -3.88 -5.19
C VAL A 52 15.60 -3.98 -3.87
N LYS A 53 14.87 -4.15 -2.76
CA LYS A 53 15.44 -4.37 -1.43
C LYS A 53 16.42 -5.53 -1.41
N SER A 54 16.01 -6.66 -1.98
CA SER A 54 16.86 -7.86 -2.09
C SER A 54 18.09 -7.60 -2.97
N ALA A 55 17.94 -6.87 -4.08
CA ALA A 55 19.06 -6.52 -4.95
C ALA A 55 20.08 -5.61 -4.25
N ILE A 56 19.62 -4.64 -3.45
CA ILE A 56 20.47 -3.76 -2.65
C ILE A 56 21.19 -4.55 -1.55
N GLU A 57 20.50 -5.48 -0.87
CA GLU A 57 21.12 -6.36 0.12
C GLU A 57 22.25 -7.20 -0.50
N VAL A 58 22.02 -7.81 -1.66
CA VAL A 58 23.05 -8.59 -2.39
C VAL A 58 24.21 -7.70 -2.85
N CYS A 59 23.91 -6.51 -3.37
CA CYS A 59 24.94 -5.54 -3.74
C CYS A 59 25.80 -5.16 -2.54
N TYR A 60 25.18 -4.86 -1.39
CA TYR A 60 25.91 -4.47 -0.19
C TYR A 60 26.81 -5.60 0.34
N GLN A 61 26.38 -6.86 0.23
CA GLN A 61 27.24 -8.01 0.55
C GLN A 61 28.47 -8.13 -0.36
N THR A 62 28.37 -7.65 -1.61
CA THR A 62 29.44 -7.75 -2.61
C THR A 62 30.40 -6.57 -2.53
N GLU A 63 29.86 -5.35 -2.45
CA GLU A 63 30.62 -4.10 -2.51
C GLU A 63 31.04 -3.59 -1.13
N GLY A 64 30.33 -3.99 -0.06
CA GLY A 64 30.58 -3.54 1.31
C GLY A 64 30.19 -2.08 1.60
N VAL A 65 29.72 -1.34 0.61
CA VAL A 65 29.32 0.07 0.71
C VAL A 65 28.01 0.32 -0.02
N LEU A 66 27.10 1.10 0.60
CA LEU A 66 25.80 1.43 -0.01
C LEU A 66 25.91 2.39 -1.19
N THR A 67 27.01 3.15 -1.28
CA THR A 67 27.25 4.09 -2.37
C THR A 67 27.37 3.41 -3.73
N ALA A 68 27.76 2.12 -3.76
CA ALA A 68 27.83 1.34 -5.00
C ALA A 68 26.50 0.62 -5.34
N CYS A 69 25.46 0.79 -4.53
CA CYS A 69 24.22 0.02 -4.60
C CYS A 69 23.03 0.85 -5.03
N ASP A 70 23.14 1.41 -6.24
CA ASP A 70 22.08 2.18 -6.88
C ASP A 70 21.81 1.71 -8.33
N GLN A 71 20.92 2.43 -9.02
CA GLN A 71 20.52 2.10 -10.40
C GLN A 71 21.59 2.41 -11.45
N THR A 72 22.57 3.26 -11.14
CA THR A 72 23.62 3.68 -12.07
C THR A 72 24.83 2.77 -12.02
N ASP A 73 25.19 2.29 -10.83
CA ASP A 73 26.39 1.50 -10.60
C ASP A 73 26.09 -0.01 -10.49
N SER A 74 24.89 -0.38 -10.03
CA SER A 74 24.48 -1.78 -9.86
C SER A 74 23.43 -2.20 -10.88
N GLY A 75 23.87 -2.90 -11.94
CA GLY A 75 22.99 -3.42 -12.99
C GLY A 75 21.88 -4.36 -12.47
N ALA A 76 22.14 -5.07 -11.37
CA ALA A 76 21.12 -5.90 -10.70
C ALA A 76 20.04 -5.06 -10.02
N VAL A 77 20.42 -3.96 -9.33
CA VAL A 77 19.48 -3.03 -8.69
C VAL A 77 18.62 -2.32 -9.74
N ASN A 78 19.22 -1.89 -10.85
CA ASN A 78 18.50 -1.27 -11.96
C ASN A 78 17.45 -2.21 -12.59
N THR A 79 17.83 -3.47 -12.83
CA THR A 79 16.91 -4.49 -13.38
C THR A 79 15.75 -4.78 -12.43
N ALA A 80 16.02 -4.82 -11.12
CA ALA A 80 14.98 -5.00 -10.11
C ALA A 80 14.02 -3.78 -10.06
N ALA A 81 14.54 -2.56 -10.06
CA ALA A 81 13.75 -1.33 -9.99
C ALA A 81 12.78 -1.22 -11.17
N THR A 82 13.27 -1.38 -12.41
CA THR A 82 12.44 -1.36 -13.62
C THR A 82 11.35 -2.44 -13.64
N SER A 83 11.58 -3.59 -12.98
CA SER A 83 10.60 -4.67 -12.89
C SER A 83 9.54 -4.43 -11.81
N ALA A 84 9.88 -3.68 -10.76
CA ALA A 84 9.01 -3.39 -9.64
C ALA A 84 7.83 -2.47 -10.00
N ASP A 85 7.99 -1.64 -11.04
CA ASP A 85 6.99 -0.65 -11.50
C ASP A 85 5.78 -1.24 -12.23
N ASN A 86 5.73 -2.56 -12.45
CA ASN A 86 4.71 -3.17 -13.32
C ASN A 86 3.33 -3.41 -12.66
N GLY A 87 3.12 -2.92 -11.43
CA GLY A 87 1.88 -3.10 -10.69
C GLY A 87 0.78 -2.11 -11.06
N GLN A 88 -0.50 -2.47 -10.87
CA GLN A 88 -1.63 -1.58 -11.20
C GLN A 88 -1.62 -0.30 -10.36
N TYR A 89 -1.24 -0.42 -9.09
CA TYR A 89 -1.22 0.70 -8.15
C TYR A 89 0.19 1.24 -7.88
N VAL A 90 1.18 0.83 -8.66
CA VAL A 90 2.57 1.27 -8.53
C VAL A 90 2.86 2.30 -9.61
N GLN A 91 3.20 3.51 -9.21
CA GLN A 91 3.58 4.56 -10.15
C GLN A 91 5.09 4.50 -10.44
N SER A 92 5.92 4.31 -9.42
CA SER A 92 7.37 4.18 -9.57
C SER A 92 8.03 3.55 -8.33
N VAL A 93 9.22 2.99 -8.54
CA VAL A 93 10.12 2.45 -7.53
C VAL A 93 11.52 2.89 -7.91
N LEU A 94 11.98 3.95 -7.26
CA LEU A 94 13.26 4.58 -7.54
C LEU A 94 14.25 4.30 -6.41
N VAL A 95 15.51 4.07 -6.77
CA VAL A 95 16.63 4.05 -5.82
C VAL A 95 17.39 5.36 -5.93
N THR A 96 17.57 6.03 -4.80
CA THR A 96 18.37 7.25 -4.71
C THR A 96 19.86 6.89 -4.87
N ALA A 97 20.53 7.60 -5.78
CA ALA A 97 21.96 7.41 -6.05
C ALA A 97 22.79 7.50 -4.76
N ASP A 98 23.89 6.75 -4.72
CA ASP A 98 24.87 6.73 -3.61
C ASP A 98 24.33 6.34 -2.22
N THR A 99 23.05 5.99 -2.07
CA THR A 99 22.43 5.78 -0.75
C THR A 99 21.68 4.46 -0.61
N GLY A 100 21.22 3.87 -1.71
CA GLY A 100 20.37 2.68 -1.67
C GLY A 100 18.97 2.93 -1.10
N VAL A 101 18.57 4.19 -0.90
CA VAL A 101 17.22 4.52 -0.43
C VAL A 101 16.20 4.21 -1.52
N ILE A 102 15.24 3.35 -1.22
CA ILE A 102 14.16 2.98 -2.14
C ILE A 102 12.98 3.89 -1.85
N THR A 103 12.49 4.59 -2.87
CA THR A 103 11.26 5.38 -2.83
C THR A 103 10.28 4.75 -3.80
N ALA A 104 9.23 4.13 -3.26
CA ALA A 104 8.10 3.67 -4.04
C ALA A 104 6.95 4.67 -3.94
N THR A 105 6.42 5.07 -5.08
CA THR A 105 5.27 5.94 -5.19
C THR A 105 4.11 5.13 -5.74
N GLY A 106 2.99 5.17 -5.04
CA GLY A 106 1.76 4.59 -5.52
C GLY A 106 0.97 5.57 -6.40
N GLU A 107 0.14 5.03 -7.29
CA GLU A 107 -0.69 5.82 -8.21
C GLU A 107 -1.65 6.76 -7.46
N ALA A 108 -1.98 7.93 -8.02
CA ALA A 108 -2.85 8.90 -7.35
C ALA A 108 -4.28 8.37 -7.08
N ASP A 109 -4.68 7.31 -7.79
CA ASP A 109 -6.04 6.77 -7.82
C ASP A 109 -6.32 5.69 -6.74
N PHE A 110 -5.74 5.84 -5.55
CA PHE A 110 -6.07 4.97 -4.41
C PHE A 110 -7.51 5.17 -3.95
N ASP A 111 -8.02 6.40 -4.01
CA ASP A 111 -9.41 6.81 -3.77
C ASP A 111 -9.66 8.19 -4.42
N ASP A 112 -10.69 8.29 -5.28
CA ASP A 112 -11.32 9.48 -5.90
C ASP A 112 -10.71 10.87 -5.58
N GLY A 113 -9.42 11.09 -5.94
CA GLY A 113 -8.72 12.37 -5.76
C GLY A 113 -7.57 12.45 -4.74
N SER A 114 -7.00 11.34 -4.27
CA SER A 114 -5.81 11.37 -3.39
C SER A 114 -4.52 11.80 -4.13
N SER A 115 -3.63 12.50 -3.42
CA SER A 115 -2.26 12.75 -3.88
C SER A 115 -1.44 11.45 -3.85
N GLU A 116 -0.39 11.39 -4.67
CA GLU A 116 0.61 10.31 -4.65
C GLU A 116 1.05 9.98 -3.21
N THR A 117 1.04 8.68 -2.89
CA THR A 117 1.47 8.19 -1.57
C THR A 117 2.82 7.50 -1.70
N THR A 118 3.76 7.86 -0.82
CA THR A 118 5.12 7.34 -0.84
C THR A 118 5.35 6.30 0.27
N TYR A 119 6.08 5.24 -0.08
CA TYR A 119 6.68 4.25 0.81
C TYR A 119 8.19 4.31 0.62
N ILE A 120 8.91 4.74 1.67
CA ILE A 120 10.35 4.98 1.59
C ILE A 120 11.07 4.02 2.52
N LEU A 121 11.96 3.21 1.95
CA LEU A 121 12.85 2.31 2.68
C LEU A 121 14.26 2.89 2.73
N THR A 122 14.72 3.21 3.93
CA THR A 122 16.09 3.72 4.15
C THR A 122 16.97 2.62 4.72
N PRO A 123 17.99 2.13 3.97
CA PRO A 123 18.93 1.15 4.49
C PRO A 123 19.94 1.83 5.42
N THR A 124 20.33 1.13 6.47
CA THR A 124 21.46 1.49 7.33
C THR A 124 22.34 0.25 7.49
N GLY A 125 23.60 0.36 7.05
CA GLY A 125 24.58 -0.71 7.15
C GLY A 125 25.24 -0.76 8.51
N ALA A 126 25.20 -1.92 9.16
CA ALA A 126 25.94 -2.22 10.39
C ALA A 126 26.39 -3.68 10.38
N ASP A 127 27.66 -3.93 10.71
CA ASP A 127 28.24 -5.27 10.85
C ASP A 127 28.00 -6.21 9.65
N GLY A 128 28.03 -5.66 8.42
CA GLY A 128 27.78 -6.43 7.19
C GLY A 128 26.32 -6.80 6.96
N THR A 129 25.38 -6.19 7.68
CA THR A 129 23.93 -6.37 7.49
C THR A 129 23.25 -5.02 7.25
N LEU A 130 22.09 -5.04 6.58
CA LEU A 130 21.26 -3.85 6.40
C LEU A 130 20.04 -3.92 7.31
N THR A 131 19.80 -2.85 8.07
CA THR A 131 18.51 -2.57 8.71
C THR A 131 17.75 -1.54 7.89
N TRP A 132 16.43 -1.68 7.80
CA TRP A 132 15.60 -0.82 6.96
C TRP A 132 14.60 -0.05 7.81
N ALA A 133 14.64 1.27 7.74
CA ALA A 133 13.62 2.13 8.33
C ALA A 133 12.54 2.46 7.30
N ILE A 134 11.28 2.37 7.71
CA ILE A 134 10.13 2.71 6.86
C ILE A 134 9.72 4.16 7.17
N THR A 135 9.56 4.96 6.12
CA THR A 135 9.04 6.34 6.20
C THR A 135 8.16 6.63 4.97
N GLY A 136 7.69 7.86 4.84
CA GLY A 136 6.87 8.31 3.70
C GLY A 136 5.49 8.77 4.12
N THR A 137 4.69 9.20 3.16
CA THR A 137 3.33 9.71 3.44
C THR A 137 2.37 8.58 3.83
N CYS A 138 2.68 7.32 3.52
CA CYS A 138 1.86 6.17 3.87
C CYS A 138 1.69 5.96 5.38
N VAL A 139 2.66 6.38 6.21
CA VAL A 139 2.61 6.23 7.67
C VAL A 139 1.53 7.15 8.23
N ALA A 140 1.55 8.43 7.81
CA ALA A 140 0.54 9.41 8.21
C ALA A 140 -0.86 9.05 7.68
N ALA A 141 -0.94 8.39 6.53
CA ALA A 141 -2.18 7.89 5.94
C ALA A 141 -2.68 6.56 6.57
N GLY A 142 -1.90 5.93 7.47
CA GLY A 142 -2.25 4.63 8.07
C GLY A 142 -2.24 3.45 7.10
N LEU A 143 -1.55 3.59 5.96
CA LEU A 143 -1.46 2.58 4.90
C LEU A 143 -0.27 1.64 5.09
N CYS A 144 0.77 2.08 5.80
CA CYS A 144 1.95 1.29 6.13
C CYS A 144 2.30 1.48 7.63
N ASP A 145 3.00 0.50 8.18
CA ASP A 145 3.49 0.50 9.57
C ASP A 145 5.00 0.83 9.55
N ASP A 146 5.51 1.58 10.54
CA ASP A 146 6.90 2.06 10.63
C ASP A 146 7.93 1.00 11.09
#